data_AF-A0A927NDB9-F1
#
_entry.id   AF-A0A927NDB9-F1
#
_cell.length_a   1.000
_cell.length_b   1.000
_cell.length_c   1.000
_cell.angle_alpha   90.00
_cell.angle_beta   90.00
_cell.angle_gamma   90.00
#
_symmetry.space_group_name_H-M   'P 1'
#
loop_
_entity.id
_entity.type
_entity.pdbx_description
1 polymer ?
#
loop_
_entity_poly.entity_id
_entity_poly.type
_entity_poly.pdbx_seq_one_letter_code
_entity_poly.pdbx_strand_id
1 'polypeptide(L)'
;MNAAAIILCAGKGTRMGDDSKNKVCFDCAGIPTIKRIISNMREAGVSRFVIVIGHSAYSVMDTLDGEEGVIYAYQKEQKGTGHAAMCGLKALQTVGYTGAVIVSMGDKIIATHVIRGLLEKAETAKAVWAVQPLAANFNGGRVVTKDEKPYGVVEFADAALMKLGEVSRNQYVRTLQNIKLNPKKADKVLKHALEHTPSATVTLCGQTFTANEVLQTKYANAGLYCFDVERAV
;
A
#
# COMPACT_ATOMS: atom_id res chain seq x y z
N MET A 1 5.18 -12.04 -20.84
CA MET A 1 6.05 -11.71 -19.69
C MET A 1 6.04 -12.88 -18.70
N ASN A 2 7.18 -13.26 -18.13
CA ASN A 2 7.23 -14.18 -16.98
C ASN A 2 7.06 -13.34 -15.71
N ALA A 3 6.06 -13.64 -14.89
CA ALA A 3 5.72 -12.86 -13.70
C ALA A 3 5.55 -13.76 -12.47
N ALA A 4 5.98 -13.26 -11.32
CA ALA A 4 5.75 -13.86 -10.01
C ALA A 4 4.79 -12.97 -9.20
N ALA A 5 4.13 -13.54 -8.20
CA ALA A 5 3.32 -12.81 -7.26
C ALA A 5 3.82 -13.03 -5.83
N ILE A 6 3.85 -11.94 -5.05
CA ILE A 6 3.98 -11.95 -3.60
C ILE A 6 2.59 -11.67 -3.03
N ILE A 7 2.04 -12.62 -2.28
CA ILE A 7 0.71 -12.52 -1.69
C ILE A 7 0.85 -12.37 -0.17
N LEU A 8 0.37 -11.26 0.38
CA LEU A 8 0.53 -10.90 1.79
C LEU A 8 -0.58 -11.52 2.64
N CYS A 9 -0.22 -12.49 3.48
CA CYS A 9 -1.15 -13.28 4.30
C CYS A 9 -0.79 -13.28 5.80
N ALA A 10 0.24 -12.53 6.22
CA ALA A 10 0.78 -12.61 7.58
C ALA A 10 -0.06 -11.93 8.68
N GLY A 11 -1.09 -11.16 8.29
CA GLY A 11 -1.89 -10.36 9.21
C GLY A 11 -2.86 -11.19 10.05
N LYS A 12 -3.09 -10.73 11.29
CA LYS A 12 -3.90 -11.43 12.30
C LYS A 12 -5.40 -11.58 11.97
N GLY A 13 -6.00 -10.61 11.26
CA GLY A 13 -7.42 -10.68 10.92
C GLY A 13 -8.37 -10.68 12.13
N THR A 14 -8.04 -9.95 13.19
CA THR A 14 -8.73 -9.99 14.50
C THR A 14 -10.26 -9.86 14.46
N ARG A 15 -10.81 -9.13 13.48
CA ARG A 15 -12.26 -8.96 13.31
C ARG A 15 -12.98 -10.22 12.81
N MET A 16 -12.25 -11.23 12.35
CA MET A 16 -12.82 -12.52 11.93
C MET A 16 -13.28 -13.37 13.11
N GLY A 17 -12.82 -13.09 14.33
CA GLY A 17 -13.21 -13.82 15.54
C GLY A 17 -12.64 -15.24 15.65
N ASP A 18 -11.71 -15.61 14.77
CA ASP A 18 -11.04 -16.92 14.76
C ASP A 18 -9.52 -16.70 14.68
N ASP A 19 -8.80 -17.09 15.74
CA ASP A 19 -7.33 -16.99 15.83
C ASP A 19 -6.63 -18.20 15.18
N SER A 20 -7.37 -19.30 14.97
CA SER A 20 -6.85 -20.54 14.39
C SER A 20 -6.84 -20.53 12.86
N LYS A 21 -7.72 -19.72 12.25
CA LYS A 21 -7.89 -19.61 10.80
C LYS A 21 -7.56 -18.20 10.29
N ASN A 22 -6.61 -18.11 9.36
CA ASN A 22 -6.27 -16.83 8.74
C ASN A 22 -7.43 -16.31 7.87
N LYS A 23 -7.64 -14.98 7.86
CA LYS A 23 -8.73 -14.33 7.09
C LYS A 23 -8.77 -14.72 5.61
N VAL A 24 -7.61 -15.02 5.00
CA VAL A 24 -7.52 -15.34 3.57
C VAL A 24 -8.04 -16.74 3.24
N CYS A 25 -8.16 -17.61 4.26
CA CYS A 25 -8.64 -18.99 4.14
C CYS A 25 -10.17 -19.10 4.24
N PHE A 26 -10.88 -17.98 4.50
CA PHE A 26 -12.33 -17.97 4.51
C PHE A 26 -12.88 -17.93 3.09
N ASP A 27 -14.00 -18.64 2.91
CA ASP A 27 -14.63 -18.81 1.62
C ASP A 27 -15.42 -17.56 1.22
N CYS A 28 -15.28 -17.19 -0.04
CA CYS A 28 -16.17 -16.26 -0.71
C CYS A 28 -16.82 -16.99 -1.89
N ALA A 29 -18.14 -17.17 -1.79
CA ALA A 29 -18.92 -18.00 -2.73
C ALA A 29 -18.31 -19.41 -2.91
N GLY A 30 -18.03 -20.09 -1.79
CA GLY A 30 -17.58 -21.49 -1.75
C GLY A 30 -16.12 -21.73 -2.16
N ILE A 31 -15.31 -20.68 -2.34
CA ILE A 31 -13.89 -20.79 -2.68
C ILE A 31 -13.08 -19.95 -1.68
N PRO A 32 -12.02 -20.50 -1.06
CA PRO A 32 -11.13 -19.72 -0.21
C PRO A 32 -10.60 -18.49 -0.96
N THR A 33 -10.63 -17.33 -0.31
CA THR A 33 -10.25 -16.06 -0.95
C THR A 33 -8.85 -16.12 -1.57
N ILE A 34 -7.90 -16.76 -0.88
CA ILE A 34 -6.53 -16.95 -1.38
C ILE A 34 -6.44 -17.85 -2.63
N LYS A 35 -7.23 -18.92 -2.71
CA LYS A 35 -7.27 -19.78 -3.91
C LYS A 35 -7.82 -19.02 -5.11
N ARG A 36 -8.85 -18.18 -4.88
CA ARG A 36 -9.44 -17.37 -5.95
C ARG A 36 -8.45 -16.37 -6.53
N ILE A 37 -7.69 -15.66 -5.71
CA ILE A 37 -6.69 -14.71 -6.22
C ILE A 37 -5.54 -15.42 -6.96
N ILE A 38 -5.08 -16.59 -6.46
CA ILE A 38 -4.06 -17.40 -7.15
C ILE A 38 -4.59 -17.84 -8.52
N SER A 39 -5.82 -18.36 -8.60
CA SER A 39 -6.46 -18.76 -9.86
C SER A 39 -6.54 -17.61 -10.87
N ASN A 40 -7.01 -16.43 -10.44
CA ASN A 40 -7.10 -15.25 -11.31
C ASN A 40 -5.70 -14.78 -11.77
N MET A 41 -4.68 -14.86 -10.91
CA MET A 41 -3.29 -14.54 -11.28
C MET A 41 -2.71 -15.56 -12.26
N ARG A 42 -2.99 -16.86 -12.09
CA ARG A 42 -2.62 -17.91 -13.07
C ARG A 42 -3.23 -17.65 -14.43
N GLU A 43 -4.52 -17.33 -14.46
CA GLU A 43 -5.21 -16.98 -15.71
C GLU A 43 -4.60 -15.73 -16.37
N ALA A 44 -4.03 -14.81 -15.58
CA ALA A 44 -3.30 -13.64 -16.07
C ALA A 44 -1.85 -13.95 -16.51
N GLY A 45 -1.37 -15.20 -16.39
CA GLY A 45 -0.04 -15.63 -16.81
C GLY A 45 1.02 -15.65 -15.70
N VAL A 46 0.62 -15.50 -14.42
CA VAL A 46 1.53 -15.61 -13.26
C VAL A 46 1.65 -17.08 -12.86
N SER A 47 2.86 -17.62 -12.76
CA SER A 47 3.10 -19.04 -12.47
C SER A 47 3.85 -19.31 -11.17
N ARG A 48 4.37 -18.26 -10.52
CA ARG A 48 5.16 -18.36 -9.28
C ARG A 48 4.53 -17.52 -8.20
N PHE A 49 4.31 -18.12 -7.04
CA PHE A 49 3.61 -17.50 -5.92
C PHE A 49 4.45 -17.58 -4.65
N VAL A 50 4.76 -16.44 -4.07
CA VAL A 50 5.37 -16.33 -2.75
C VAL A 50 4.30 -15.89 -1.76
N ILE A 51 3.89 -16.82 -0.90
CA ILE A 51 2.87 -16.57 0.09
C ILE A 51 3.57 -16.13 1.38
N VAL A 52 3.37 -14.87 1.74
CA VAL A 52 3.96 -14.30 2.96
C VAL A 52 3.07 -14.65 4.14
N ILE A 53 3.50 -15.62 4.92
CA ILE A 53 2.77 -16.19 6.06
C ILE A 53 3.28 -15.60 7.39
N GLY A 54 2.42 -15.64 8.40
CA GLY A 54 2.68 -15.07 9.73
C GLY A 54 1.75 -15.68 10.76
N HIS A 55 0.78 -14.91 11.24
CA HIS A 55 -0.23 -15.44 12.15
C HIS A 55 -1.11 -16.53 11.49
N SER A 56 -1.44 -17.57 12.25
CA SER A 56 -2.20 -18.76 11.79
C SER A 56 -1.62 -19.39 10.51
N ALA A 57 -0.29 -19.36 10.34
CA ALA A 57 0.40 -19.80 9.13
C ALA A 57 -0.01 -21.21 8.65
N TYR A 58 -0.16 -22.16 9.57
CA TYR A 58 -0.59 -23.52 9.24
C TYR A 58 -1.93 -23.57 8.50
N SER A 59 -2.90 -22.74 8.87
CA SER A 59 -4.18 -22.68 8.15
C SER A 59 -4.04 -22.22 6.70
N VAL A 60 -3.07 -21.35 6.41
CA VAL A 60 -2.77 -20.90 5.04
C VAL A 60 -2.09 -22.01 4.25
N MET A 61 -1.13 -22.70 4.88
CA MET A 61 -0.39 -23.80 4.25
C MET A 61 -1.31 -24.98 3.94
N ASP A 62 -2.17 -25.36 4.88
CA ASP A 62 -3.18 -26.41 4.71
C ASP A 62 -4.20 -26.04 3.61
N THR A 63 -4.67 -24.78 3.62
CA THR A 63 -5.57 -24.30 2.56
C THR A 63 -4.92 -24.42 1.18
N LEU A 64 -3.62 -24.16 1.06
CA LEU A 64 -2.87 -24.19 -0.20
C LEU A 64 -2.14 -25.51 -0.46
N ASP A 65 -2.46 -26.57 0.28
CA ASP A 65 -1.83 -27.87 0.06
C ASP A 65 -2.12 -28.37 -1.37
N GLY A 66 -1.07 -28.90 -2.02
CA GLY A 66 -1.10 -29.31 -3.42
C GLY A 66 -1.12 -28.17 -4.47
N GLU A 67 -1.13 -26.89 -4.07
CA GLU A 67 -1.12 -25.77 -5.01
C GLU A 67 0.28 -25.62 -5.68
N GLU A 68 0.35 -25.80 -7.00
CA GLU A 68 1.63 -25.77 -7.72
C GLU A 68 2.28 -24.38 -7.74
N GLY A 69 3.62 -24.31 -7.78
CA GLY A 69 4.33 -23.03 -7.93
C GLY A 69 4.23 -22.09 -6.71
N VAL A 70 3.72 -22.60 -5.58
CA VAL A 70 3.66 -21.90 -4.30
C VAL A 70 4.93 -22.17 -3.49
N ILE A 71 5.54 -21.10 -3.00
CA ILE A 71 6.55 -21.13 -1.92
C ILE A 71 6.12 -20.18 -0.80
N TYR A 72 6.68 -20.38 0.39
CA TYR A 72 6.31 -19.61 1.58
C TYR A 72 7.47 -18.72 2.04
N ALA A 73 7.13 -17.50 2.45
CA ALA A 73 8.05 -16.60 3.14
C ALA A 73 7.47 -16.24 4.51
N TYR A 74 8.25 -16.41 5.58
CA TYR A 74 7.76 -16.15 6.93
C TYR A 74 8.04 -14.71 7.37
N GLN A 75 6.97 -13.97 7.70
CA GLN A 75 7.06 -12.68 8.37
C GLN A 75 6.98 -12.90 9.90
N LYS A 76 8.14 -13.10 10.52
CA LYS A 76 8.24 -13.31 11.99
C LYS A 76 7.65 -12.16 12.80
N GLU A 77 7.90 -10.92 12.38
CA GLU A 77 7.42 -9.70 13.05
C GLU A 77 6.52 -8.89 12.12
N GLN A 78 5.30 -8.58 12.55
CA GLN A 78 4.29 -7.88 11.75
C GLN A 78 4.54 -6.36 11.72
N LYS A 79 5.67 -5.94 11.15
CA LYS A 79 6.10 -4.54 10.97
C LYS A 79 5.43 -3.84 9.77
N GLY A 80 4.19 -4.22 9.45
CA GLY A 80 3.43 -3.65 8.33
C GLY A 80 3.62 -4.33 6.98
N THR A 81 2.91 -3.83 5.96
CA THR A 81 2.80 -4.41 4.61
C THR A 81 4.10 -4.28 3.81
N GLY A 82 4.82 -3.17 3.95
CA GLY A 82 6.14 -3.00 3.33
C GLY A 82 7.14 -4.06 3.81
N HIS A 83 7.17 -4.34 5.12
CA HIS A 83 7.99 -5.42 5.66
C HIS A 83 7.59 -6.80 5.11
N ALA A 84 6.28 -7.06 4.98
CA ALA A 84 5.77 -8.31 4.42
C ALA A 84 6.20 -8.48 2.94
N ALA A 85 6.08 -7.42 2.14
CA ALA A 85 6.55 -7.42 0.75
C ALA A 85 8.06 -7.67 0.65
N MET A 86 8.87 -7.06 1.54
CA MET A 86 10.30 -7.32 1.61
C MET A 86 10.63 -8.78 1.95
N CYS A 87 9.88 -9.42 2.85
CA CYS A 87 10.05 -10.85 3.15
C CYS A 87 9.85 -11.71 1.90
N GLY A 88 8.79 -11.44 1.13
CA GLY A 88 8.52 -12.15 -0.12
C GLY A 88 9.55 -11.89 -1.21
N LEU A 89 10.00 -10.63 -1.33
CA LEU A 89 11.01 -10.23 -2.30
C LEU A 89 12.35 -10.94 -2.04
N LYS A 90 12.76 -11.03 -0.77
CA LYS A 90 13.97 -11.78 -0.38
C LYS A 90 13.89 -13.26 -0.78
N ALA A 91 12.71 -13.88 -0.69
CA ALA A 91 12.53 -15.27 -1.12
C ALA A 91 12.71 -15.41 -2.64
N LEU A 92 12.15 -14.49 -3.44
CA LEU A 92 12.38 -14.46 -4.89
C LEU A 92 13.85 -14.24 -5.25
N GLN A 93 14.53 -13.31 -4.57
CA GLN A 93 15.96 -13.05 -4.78
C GLN A 93 16.83 -14.27 -4.43
N THR A 94 16.48 -14.99 -3.36
CA THR A 94 17.21 -16.19 -2.91
C THR A 94 17.19 -17.30 -3.97
N VAL A 95 16.09 -17.43 -4.71
CA VAL A 95 15.97 -18.41 -5.81
C VAL A 95 16.43 -17.85 -7.16
N GLY A 96 17.07 -16.68 -7.18
CA GLY A 96 17.59 -16.04 -8.39
C GLY A 96 16.50 -15.63 -9.39
N TYR A 97 15.28 -15.35 -8.91
CA TYR A 97 14.20 -14.90 -9.79
C TYR A 97 14.47 -13.46 -10.27
N THR A 98 14.34 -13.26 -11.58
CA THR A 98 14.39 -11.96 -12.25
C THR A 98 13.08 -11.69 -13.00
N GLY A 99 12.71 -10.42 -13.12
CA GLY A 99 11.53 -9.97 -13.87
C GLY A 99 10.42 -9.39 -13.00
N ALA A 100 9.23 -9.29 -13.59
CA ALA A 100 8.11 -8.60 -12.96
C ALA A 100 7.57 -9.36 -11.75
N VAL A 101 7.24 -8.61 -10.70
CA VAL A 101 6.60 -9.08 -9.49
C VAL A 101 5.35 -8.28 -9.21
N ILE A 102 4.26 -8.99 -8.99
CA ILE A 102 3.03 -8.42 -8.46
C ILE A 102 3.04 -8.56 -6.94
N VAL A 103 2.75 -7.50 -6.20
CA VAL A 103 2.49 -7.56 -4.76
C VAL A 103 1.01 -7.32 -4.51
N SER A 104 0.34 -8.28 -3.86
CA SER A 104 -1.08 -8.21 -3.54
C SER A 104 -1.37 -8.65 -2.11
N MET A 105 -2.50 -8.20 -1.58
CA MET A 105 -3.04 -8.64 -0.31
C MET A 105 -3.87 -9.91 -0.54
N GLY A 106 -3.68 -10.93 0.28
CA GLY A 106 -4.32 -12.24 0.08
C GLY A 106 -5.83 -12.28 0.36
N ASP A 107 -6.38 -11.23 0.97
CA ASP A 107 -7.81 -11.08 1.27
C ASP A 107 -8.58 -10.27 0.21
N LYS A 108 -7.95 -9.96 -0.93
CA LYS A 108 -8.59 -9.25 -2.03
C LYS A 108 -8.90 -10.19 -3.19
N ILE A 109 -10.07 -9.99 -3.80
CA ILE A 109 -10.41 -10.61 -5.08
C ILE A 109 -10.18 -9.57 -6.17
N ILE A 110 -9.31 -9.90 -7.11
CA ILE A 110 -8.90 -8.99 -8.19
C ILE A 110 -9.19 -9.70 -9.50
N ALA A 111 -9.91 -9.04 -10.40
CA ALA A 111 -10.28 -9.62 -11.68
C ALA A 111 -9.06 -9.83 -12.57
N THR A 112 -9.04 -10.92 -13.34
CA THR A 112 -7.94 -11.29 -14.23
C THR A 112 -7.52 -10.16 -15.17
N HIS A 113 -8.48 -9.43 -15.75
CA HIS A 113 -8.17 -8.33 -16.67
C HIS A 113 -7.43 -7.15 -16.00
N VAL A 114 -7.65 -6.89 -14.71
CA VAL A 114 -6.91 -5.87 -13.95
C VAL A 114 -5.46 -6.30 -13.76
N ILE A 115 -5.25 -7.58 -13.47
CA ILE A 115 -3.91 -8.17 -13.29
C ILE A 115 -3.14 -8.12 -14.62
N ARG A 116 -3.76 -8.53 -15.73
CA ARG A 116 -3.18 -8.43 -17.08
C ARG A 116 -2.82 -6.99 -17.43
N GLY A 117 -3.73 -6.04 -17.20
CA GLY A 117 -3.47 -4.62 -17.45
C GLY A 117 -2.30 -4.06 -16.63
N LEU A 118 -2.12 -4.50 -15.38
CA LEU A 118 -0.95 -4.12 -14.58
C LEU A 118 0.36 -4.64 -15.18
N LEU A 119 0.38 -5.91 -15.58
CA LEU A 119 1.56 -6.55 -16.19
C LEU A 119 1.95 -5.87 -17.51
N GLU A 120 0.97 -5.60 -18.38
CA GLU A 120 1.19 -4.89 -19.64
C GLU A 120 1.77 -3.50 -19.40
N LYS A 121 1.23 -2.74 -18.43
CA LYS A 121 1.78 -1.42 -18.09
C LYS A 121 3.20 -1.49 -17.52
N ALA A 122 3.51 -2.56 -16.78
CA ALA A 122 4.82 -2.75 -16.17
C ALA A 122 5.93 -2.98 -17.21
N GLU A 123 5.62 -3.40 -18.45
CA GLU A 123 6.60 -3.55 -19.53
C GLU A 123 7.35 -2.25 -19.85
N THR A 124 6.68 -1.10 -19.70
CA THR A 124 7.24 0.21 -20.05
C THR A 124 7.52 1.11 -18.84
N ALA A 125 7.08 0.70 -17.65
CA ALA A 125 7.13 1.51 -16.44
C ALA A 125 8.12 0.94 -15.40
N LYS A 126 8.62 1.80 -14.51
CA LYS A 126 9.46 1.36 -13.39
C LYS A 126 8.65 0.64 -12.30
N ALA A 127 7.45 1.16 -12.05
CA ALA A 127 6.47 0.61 -11.13
C ALA A 127 5.08 1.02 -11.60
N VAL A 128 4.10 0.16 -11.35
CA VAL A 128 2.69 0.36 -11.64
C VAL A 128 1.90 -0.05 -10.40
N TRP A 129 0.78 0.59 -10.12
CA TRP A 129 -0.14 0.13 -9.10
C TRP A 129 -1.59 0.34 -9.54
N ALA A 130 -2.47 -0.51 -9.05
CA ALA A 130 -3.90 -0.36 -9.30
C ALA A 130 -4.47 0.75 -8.41
N VAL A 131 -5.44 1.46 -8.97
CA VAL A 131 -6.24 2.45 -8.27
C VAL A 131 -7.71 2.09 -8.38
N GLN A 132 -8.52 2.64 -7.47
CA GLN A 132 -9.97 2.49 -7.47
C GLN A 132 -10.63 3.85 -7.27
N PRO A 133 -11.91 4.03 -7.67
CA PRO A 133 -12.63 5.25 -7.39
C PRO A 133 -12.62 5.55 -5.89
N LEU A 134 -12.35 6.81 -5.52
CA LEU A 134 -12.32 7.22 -4.10
C LEU A 134 -13.64 6.87 -3.38
N ALA A 135 -14.77 6.96 -4.08
CA ALA A 135 -16.09 6.60 -3.56
C ALA A 135 -16.20 5.13 -3.13
N ALA A 136 -15.42 4.22 -3.72
CA ALA A 136 -15.40 2.80 -3.34
C ALA A 136 -14.55 2.54 -2.08
N ASN A 137 -13.62 3.44 -1.73
CA ASN A 137 -12.81 3.33 -0.52
C ASN A 137 -12.39 4.72 -0.01
N PHE A 138 -13.31 5.37 0.69
CA PHE A 138 -13.10 6.73 1.20
C PHE A 138 -11.92 6.85 2.17
N ASN A 139 -11.58 5.77 2.90
CA ASN A 139 -10.47 5.76 3.86
C ASN A 139 -9.14 5.31 3.25
N GLY A 140 -9.10 4.93 1.97
CA GLY A 140 -7.89 4.47 1.30
C GLY A 140 -6.89 5.60 1.06
N GLY A 141 -5.61 5.26 0.94
CA GLY A 141 -4.57 6.23 0.59
C GLY A 141 -4.91 7.01 -0.68
N ARG A 142 -4.71 8.32 -0.63
CA ARG A 142 -4.99 9.28 -1.71
C ARG A 142 -3.92 9.16 -2.79
N VAL A 143 -4.33 8.86 -4.02
CA VAL A 143 -3.40 8.84 -5.16
C VAL A 143 -3.17 10.26 -5.61
N VAL A 144 -1.94 10.75 -5.44
CA VAL A 144 -1.58 12.12 -5.77
C VAL A 144 -1.20 12.20 -7.25
N THR A 145 -1.91 13.04 -8.00
CA THR A 145 -1.73 13.22 -9.44
C THR A 145 -1.60 14.70 -9.79
N LYS A 146 -0.80 15.02 -10.80
CA LYS A 146 -0.74 16.35 -11.44
C LYS A 146 -0.62 16.15 -12.94
N ASP A 147 -1.47 16.82 -13.72
CA ASP A 147 -1.55 16.67 -15.18
C ASP A 147 -1.70 15.19 -15.61
N GLU A 148 -2.61 14.45 -14.94
CA GLU A 148 -2.84 13.00 -15.11
C GLU A 148 -1.62 12.10 -14.82
N LYS A 149 -0.50 12.67 -14.38
CA LYS A 149 0.69 11.91 -13.98
C LYS A 149 0.64 11.58 -12.48
N PRO A 150 0.84 10.31 -12.08
CA PRO A 150 0.88 9.94 -10.67
C PRO A 150 2.25 10.24 -10.03
N TYR A 151 2.23 10.71 -8.78
CA TYR A 151 3.43 11.04 -7.99
C TYR A 151 3.59 10.18 -6.74
N GLY A 152 2.51 9.58 -6.24
CA GLY A 152 2.59 8.69 -5.10
C GLY A 152 1.24 8.52 -4.40
N VAL A 153 1.30 7.96 -3.20
CA VAL A 153 0.13 7.73 -2.34
C VAL A 153 0.40 8.37 -0.99
N VAL A 154 -0.57 9.10 -0.47
CA VAL A 154 -0.56 9.66 0.89
C VAL A 154 -1.71 9.04 1.67
N GLU A 155 -1.45 8.48 2.85
CA GLU A 155 -2.52 7.87 3.64
C GLU A 155 -3.57 8.91 4.04
N PHE A 156 -4.83 8.48 4.15
CA PHE A 156 -5.93 9.41 4.48
C PHE A 156 -5.70 10.13 5.82
N ALA A 157 -5.18 9.42 6.81
CA ALA A 157 -4.84 9.99 8.11
C ALA A 157 -3.78 11.09 7.99
N ASP A 158 -2.73 10.86 7.20
CA ASP A 158 -1.68 11.85 6.97
C ASP A 158 -2.23 13.06 6.22
N ALA A 159 -3.05 12.85 5.19
CA ALA A 159 -3.69 13.95 4.45
C ALA A 159 -4.62 14.78 5.36
N ALA A 160 -5.33 14.14 6.29
CA ALA A 160 -6.15 14.82 7.29
C ALA A 160 -5.29 15.61 8.29
N LEU A 161 -4.18 15.04 8.76
CA LEU A 161 -3.21 15.73 9.63
C LEU A 161 -2.58 16.92 8.92
N MET A 162 -2.25 16.82 7.62
CA MET A 162 -1.76 17.93 6.82
C MET A 162 -2.78 19.08 6.79
N LYS A 163 -4.07 18.75 6.62
CA LYS A 163 -5.15 19.76 6.62
C LYS A 163 -5.30 20.44 7.97
N LEU A 164 -5.21 19.68 9.07
CA LEU A 164 -5.17 20.24 10.42
C LEU A 164 -3.97 21.16 10.60
N GLY A 165 -2.79 20.74 10.13
CA GLY A 165 -1.57 21.55 10.15
C GLY A 165 -1.74 22.89 9.42
N GLU A 166 -2.39 22.89 8.26
CA GLU A 166 -2.72 24.10 7.50
C GLU A 166 -3.63 25.05 8.29
N VAL A 167 -4.72 24.54 8.87
CA VAL A 167 -5.69 25.33 9.64
C VAL A 167 -5.06 25.88 10.92
N SER A 168 -4.40 25.02 11.72
CA SER A 168 -3.74 25.42 12.96
C SER A 168 -2.65 26.45 12.69
N ARG A 169 -1.83 26.26 11.65
CA ARG A 169 -0.80 27.23 11.25
C ARG A 169 -1.41 28.58 10.87
N ASN A 170 -2.49 28.59 10.09
CA ASN A 170 -3.18 29.82 9.71
C ASN A 170 -3.80 30.55 10.91
N GLN A 171 -4.50 29.82 11.78
CA GLN A 171 -5.08 30.38 13.00
C GLN A 171 -3.98 30.95 13.90
N TYR A 172 -2.88 30.23 14.03
CA TYR A 172 -1.73 30.65 14.83
C TYR A 172 -1.06 31.91 14.28
N VAL A 173 -0.77 31.97 12.98
CA VAL A 173 -0.21 33.17 12.33
C VAL A 173 -1.13 34.37 12.56
N ARG A 174 -2.45 34.21 12.41
CA ARG A 174 -3.42 35.27 12.71
C ARG A 174 -3.36 35.70 14.17
N THR A 175 -3.28 34.76 15.11
CA THR A 175 -3.12 35.07 16.54
C THR A 175 -1.84 35.87 16.80
N LEU A 176 -0.70 35.48 16.21
CA LEU A 176 0.56 36.21 16.38
C LEU A 176 0.53 37.62 15.80
N GLN A 177 -0.09 37.82 14.63
CA GLN A 177 -0.25 39.16 14.03
C GLN A 177 -1.05 40.10 14.94
N ASN A 178 -1.95 39.55 15.76
CA ASN A 178 -2.80 40.32 16.66
C ASN A 178 -2.21 40.53 18.06
N ILE A 179 -1.14 39.81 18.43
CA ILE A 179 -0.47 39.99 19.72
C ILE A 179 0.72 40.94 19.54
N LYS A 180 0.77 42.02 20.33
CA LYS A 180 1.96 42.89 20.41
C LYS A 180 3.09 42.18 21.18
N LEU A 181 3.81 41.28 20.51
CA LEU A 181 5.04 40.67 21.02
C LEU A 181 6.28 41.47 20.60
N ASN A 182 7.35 41.34 21.40
CA ASN A 182 8.66 41.76 20.91
C ASN A 182 9.12 40.81 19.76
N PRO A 183 9.93 41.28 18.80
CA PRO A 183 10.32 40.50 17.63
C PRO A 183 10.99 39.15 17.96
N LYS A 184 11.93 39.12 18.91
CA LYS A 184 12.63 37.89 19.32
C LYS A 184 11.70 36.85 19.95
N LYS A 185 10.70 37.29 20.71
CA LYS A 185 9.67 36.40 21.28
C LYS A 185 8.73 35.90 20.20
N ALA A 186 8.33 36.75 19.25
CA ALA A 186 7.51 36.35 18.11
C ALA A 186 8.22 35.25 17.29
N ASP A 187 9.51 35.40 17.01
CA ASP A 187 10.30 34.40 16.28
C ASP A 187 10.40 33.06 17.01
N LYS A 188 10.66 33.07 18.33
CA LYS A 188 10.77 31.84 19.13
C LYS A 188 9.44 31.08 19.17
N VAL A 189 8.35 31.83 19.33
CA VAL A 189 6.99 31.32 19.40
C VAL A 189 6.59 30.73 18.03
N LEU A 190 6.86 31.44 16.93
CA LEU A 190 6.69 30.94 15.57
C LEU A 190 7.47 29.66 15.30
N LYS A 191 8.75 29.60 15.68
CA LYS A 191 9.60 28.41 15.52
C LYS A 191 9.01 27.20 16.24
N HIS A 192 8.60 27.35 17.51
CA HIS A 192 8.03 26.26 18.28
C HIS A 192 6.73 25.72 17.66
N ALA A 193 5.86 26.60 17.16
CA ALA A 193 4.64 26.16 16.48
C ALA A 193 4.93 25.42 15.16
N LEU A 194 5.92 25.86 14.37
CA LEU A 194 6.31 25.15 13.15
C LEU A 194 6.87 23.75 13.42
N GLU A 195 7.54 23.54 14.55
CA GLU A 195 8.09 22.24 14.97
C GLU A 195 7.01 21.25 15.43
N HIS A 196 5.88 21.73 15.97
CA HIS A 196 4.84 20.89 16.58
C HIS A 196 3.53 20.84 15.77
N THR A 197 3.40 21.67 14.73
CA THR A 197 2.27 21.62 13.80
C THR A 197 2.60 20.67 12.66
N PRO A 198 1.73 19.70 12.33
CA PRO A 198 1.93 18.83 11.17
C PRO A 198 2.24 19.63 9.91
N SER A 199 3.08 19.09 9.02
CA SER A 199 3.36 19.75 7.75
C SER A 199 2.07 19.91 6.94
N ALA A 200 1.81 21.12 6.44
CA ALA A 200 0.67 21.39 5.56
C ALA A 200 0.89 20.87 4.12
N THR A 201 2.11 20.41 3.82
CA THR A 201 2.51 19.95 2.49
C THR A 201 3.32 18.65 2.55
N VAL A 202 3.34 17.93 1.44
CA VAL A 202 4.15 16.73 1.23
C VAL A 202 4.93 16.87 -0.07
N THR A 203 6.17 16.37 -0.10
CA THR A 203 6.98 16.35 -1.33
C THR A 203 7.11 14.92 -1.84
N LEU A 204 6.63 14.68 -3.06
CA LEU A 204 6.64 13.39 -3.74
C LEU A 204 7.36 13.54 -5.09
N CYS A 205 8.38 12.72 -5.33
CA CYS A 205 9.19 12.76 -6.55
C CYS A 205 9.66 14.18 -6.95
N GLY A 206 10.07 14.99 -5.96
CA GLY A 206 10.55 16.36 -6.18
C GLY A 206 9.47 17.42 -6.44
N GLN A 207 8.18 17.06 -6.37
CA GLN A 207 7.05 17.99 -6.45
C GLN A 207 6.37 18.13 -5.09
N THR A 208 6.01 19.35 -4.71
CA THR A 208 5.32 19.65 -3.45
C THR A 208 3.82 19.78 -3.67
N PHE A 209 3.04 19.16 -2.79
CA PHE A 209 1.57 19.14 -2.82
C PHE A 209 1.01 19.62 -1.50
N THR A 210 -0.05 20.41 -1.56
CA THR A 210 -0.85 20.85 -0.41
C THR A 210 -1.84 19.77 0.03
N ALA A 211 -2.35 19.89 1.27
CA ALA A 211 -3.43 19.03 1.75
C ALA A 211 -4.65 19.02 0.83
N ASN A 212 -5.03 20.17 0.26
CA ASN A 212 -6.17 20.26 -0.67
C ASN A 212 -5.92 19.47 -1.96
N GLU A 213 -4.74 19.62 -2.58
CA GLU A 213 -4.38 18.89 -3.80
C GLU A 213 -4.39 17.37 -3.56
N VAL A 214 -3.91 16.93 -2.41
CA VAL A 214 -3.94 15.50 -2.02
C VAL A 214 -5.37 15.03 -1.79
N LEU A 215 -6.21 15.80 -1.09
CA LEU A 215 -7.56 15.40 -0.71
C LEU A 215 -8.58 15.45 -1.87
N GLN A 216 -8.31 16.23 -2.92
CA GLN A 216 -9.18 16.37 -4.10
C GLN A 216 -9.03 15.26 -5.15
N THR A 217 -8.15 14.29 -4.92
CA THR A 217 -7.98 13.16 -5.84
C THR A 217 -9.29 12.40 -6.08
N LYS A 218 -9.43 11.87 -7.29
CA LYS A 218 -10.56 11.00 -7.67
C LYS A 218 -10.31 9.54 -7.31
N TYR A 219 -9.08 9.20 -6.93
CA TYR A 219 -8.63 7.82 -6.82
C TYR A 219 -8.07 7.50 -5.43
N ALA A 220 -8.42 6.32 -4.95
CA ALA A 220 -7.79 5.69 -3.80
C ALA A 220 -6.85 4.57 -4.26
N ASN A 221 -5.80 4.33 -3.49
CA ASN A 221 -4.90 3.20 -3.68
C ASN A 221 -5.70 1.88 -3.55
N ALA A 222 -5.54 0.99 -4.53
CA ALA A 222 -6.16 -0.33 -4.49
C ALA A 222 -5.24 -1.40 -3.88
N GLY A 223 -4.00 -1.06 -3.53
CA GLY A 223 -3.06 -1.96 -2.84
C GLY A 223 -2.72 -3.20 -3.67
N LEU A 224 -2.49 -3.00 -4.96
CA LEU A 224 -1.95 -3.99 -5.88
C LEU A 224 -0.83 -3.29 -6.65
N TYR A 225 0.36 -3.85 -6.64
CA TYR A 225 1.56 -3.21 -7.18
C TYR A 225 2.24 -4.16 -8.15
N CYS A 226 2.89 -3.64 -9.18
CA CYS A 226 3.75 -4.39 -10.07
C CYS A 226 5.04 -3.62 -10.34
N PHE A 227 6.19 -4.27 -10.22
CA PHE A 227 7.51 -3.70 -10.47
C PHE A 227 8.48 -4.83 -10.80
N ASP A 228 9.65 -4.48 -11.34
CA ASP A 228 10.73 -5.45 -11.57
C ASP A 228 11.52 -5.69 -10.27
N VAL A 229 11.84 -6.95 -9.95
CA VAL A 229 12.69 -7.32 -8.79
C VAL A 229 14.01 -6.56 -8.79
N GLU A 230 14.62 -6.36 -9.96
CA GLU A 230 15.91 -5.68 -10.06
C GLU A 230 15.82 -4.18 -9.73
N ARG A 231 14.61 -3.62 -9.81
CA ARG A 231 14.31 -2.22 -9.48
C ARG A 231 13.77 -2.06 -8.06
N ALA A 232 13.59 -3.17 -7.34
CA ALA A 232 12.96 -3.21 -6.03
C ALA A 232 13.94 -2.96 -4.88
N VAL A 233 14.76 -1.91 -4.96
CA VAL A 233 15.59 -1.40 -3.86
C VAL A 233 15.81 0.10 -4.02
#